data_AF-A0AAD7VZN8-F1
#
_entry.id   AF-A0AAD7VZN8-F1
#
_cell.length_a   1.000
_cell.length_b   1.000
_cell.length_c   1.000
_cell.angle_alpha   90.00
_cell.angle_beta   90.00
_cell.angle_gamma   90.00
#
_symmetry.space_group_name_H-M   'P 1'
#
loop_
_entity.id
_entity.type
_entity.pdbx_description
1 polymer ?
#
loop_
_entity_poly.entity_id
_entity_poly.type
_entity_poly.pdbx_seq_one_letter_code
_entity_poly.pdbx_strand_id
1 'polypeptide(L)'
;MASPKDRLKNANSQRKANRGPQSGRFQEIDKRVCEYVTEKRNDGMPITRAVIQLKALEIAKDLNIPPTEFKASFGWCRRMMRRNGLSLRRRTSLAQRLPSDFREKLLSYQRYVIKLRKKHSYPLDQMGNADQTPVFFDMPTSVTVHKKESIVNGFKKCCISNAMDGSEDDVLWEEAEPGMPNQRK
;
A
#
# COMPACT_ATOMS: atom_id res chain seq x y z
N MET A 1 -45.74 9.01 20.28
CA MET A 1 -44.26 8.92 20.20
C MET A 1 -43.90 7.84 19.20
N ALA A 2 -43.01 8.09 18.23
CA ALA A 2 -42.65 7.08 17.22
C ALA A 2 -41.97 5.85 17.85
N SER A 3 -42.33 4.65 17.39
CA SER A 3 -41.76 3.40 17.87
C SER A 3 -40.25 3.35 17.64
N PRO A 4 -39.45 2.67 18.49
CA PRO A 4 -38.01 2.48 18.27
C PRO A 4 -37.68 1.92 16.89
N LYS A 5 -38.55 1.09 16.31
CA LYS A 5 -38.40 0.53 14.95
C LYS A 5 -38.54 1.59 13.86
N ASP A 6 -39.44 2.56 14.03
CA ASP A 6 -39.66 3.64 13.05
C ASP A 6 -38.52 4.66 13.07
N ARG A 7 -37.90 4.87 14.23
CA ARG A 7 -36.70 5.71 14.39
C ARG A 7 -35.48 5.13 13.68
N LEU A 8 -35.35 3.80 13.64
CA LEU A 8 -34.26 3.11 12.93
C LEU A 8 -34.45 3.18 11.41
N LYS A 9 -35.68 3.01 10.92
CA LYS A 9 -35.99 3.09 9.47
C LYS A 9 -35.79 4.50 8.90
N ASN A 10 -36.02 5.53 9.71
CA ASN A 10 -35.83 6.94 9.32
C ASN A 10 -34.42 7.48 9.62
N ALA A 11 -33.48 6.63 10.07
CA ALA A 11 -32.11 7.06 10.32
C ALA A 11 -31.34 7.23 9.00
N ASN A 12 -30.72 8.38 8.81
CA ASN A 12 -29.88 8.67 7.64
C ASN A 12 -28.76 7.60 7.49
N SER A 13 -28.70 6.94 6.33
CA SER A 13 -27.72 5.87 6.04
C SER A 13 -26.26 6.34 6.05
N GLN A 14 -26.02 7.64 5.84
CA GLN A 14 -24.70 8.28 5.91
C GLN A 14 -24.28 8.63 7.35
N ARG A 15 -25.17 8.46 8.33
CA ARG A 15 -24.90 8.76 9.73
C ARG A 15 -23.96 7.69 10.30
N LYS A 16 -22.67 8.02 10.34
CA LYS A 16 -21.64 7.15 10.91
C LYS A 16 -21.83 7.07 12.43
N ALA A 17 -21.61 5.88 13.01
CA ALA A 17 -21.57 5.71 14.45
C ALA A 17 -20.56 6.68 15.09
N ASN A 18 -20.89 7.24 16.27
CA ASN A 18 -19.96 8.06 17.04
C ASN A 18 -18.70 7.24 17.35
N ARG A 19 -17.56 7.62 16.75
CA ARG A 19 -16.28 6.89 16.86
C ARG A 19 -15.48 7.30 18.11
N GLY A 20 -16.10 8.01 19.04
CA GLY A 20 -15.46 8.63 20.21
C GLY A 20 -14.79 9.97 19.87
N PRO A 21 -14.12 10.59 20.87
CA PRO A 21 -13.45 11.87 20.72
C PRO A 21 -12.43 11.85 19.57
N GLN A 22 -12.43 12.89 18.75
CA GLN A 22 -11.46 13.04 17.67
C GLN A 22 -10.07 13.45 18.18
N SER A 23 -10.00 14.02 19.39
CA SER A 23 -8.77 14.37 20.08
C SER A 23 -8.45 13.38 21.20
N GLY A 24 -7.16 13.23 21.48
CA GLY A 24 -6.65 12.39 22.55
C GLY A 24 -6.49 13.22 23.81
N ARG A 25 -6.36 12.55 24.96
CA ARG A 25 -6.05 13.23 26.23
C ARG A 25 -4.75 14.04 26.14
N PHE A 26 -3.75 13.53 25.44
CA PHE A 26 -2.43 14.15 25.29
C PHE A 26 -2.24 14.73 23.89
N GLN A 27 -2.94 15.82 23.60
CA GLN A 27 -2.95 16.44 22.26
C GLN A 27 -1.56 16.91 21.82
N GLU A 28 -0.80 17.49 22.75
CA GLU A 28 0.55 17.99 22.46
C GLU A 28 1.52 16.85 22.10
N ILE A 29 1.43 15.71 22.79
CA ILE A 29 2.21 14.50 22.44
C ILE A 29 1.80 14.02 21.05
N ASP A 30 0.50 13.92 20.77
CA ASP A 30 0.00 13.47 19.48
C ASP A 30 0.51 14.36 18.33
N LYS A 31 0.52 15.69 18.53
CA LYS A 31 1.01 16.67 17.55
C LYS A 31 2.50 16.50 17.26
N ARG A 32 3.36 16.57 18.27
CA ARG A 32 4.82 16.46 18.12
C ARG A 32 5.25 15.12 17.54
N VAL A 33 4.58 14.02 17.91
CA VAL A 33 4.84 12.71 17.33
C VAL A 33 4.47 12.66 15.85
N CYS A 34 3.38 13.33 15.44
CA CYS A 34 3.00 13.39 14.02
C CYS A 34 3.97 14.23 13.18
N GLU A 35 4.46 15.34 13.73
CA GLU A 35 5.49 16.16 13.09
C GLU A 35 6.77 15.33 12.89
N TYR A 36 7.24 14.64 13.93
CA TYR A 36 8.38 13.73 13.84
C TYR A 36 8.20 12.61 12.81
N VAL A 37 7.01 11.98 12.77
CA VAL A 37 6.70 10.96 11.78
C VAL A 37 6.76 11.54 10.36
N THR A 38 6.26 12.75 10.17
CA THR A 38 6.25 13.40 8.85
C THR A 38 7.66 13.74 8.39
N GLU A 39 8.47 14.34 9.27
CA GLU A 39 9.88 14.67 9.02
C GLU A 39 10.67 13.43 8.61
N LYS A 40 10.68 12.38 9.44
CA LYS A 40 11.44 11.15 9.17
C LYS A 40 10.95 10.42 7.92
N ARG A 41 9.67 10.56 7.56
CA ARG A 41 9.14 10.02 6.30
C ARG A 41 9.58 10.83 5.08
N ASN A 42 9.74 12.14 5.21
CA ASN A 42 10.30 12.99 4.15
C ASN A 42 11.78 12.67 3.91
N ASP A 43 12.52 12.33 4.97
CA ASP A 43 13.91 11.84 4.89
C ASP A 43 14.03 10.42 4.31
N GLY A 44 12.90 9.78 3.96
CA GLY A 44 12.88 8.41 3.44
C GLY A 44 13.08 7.32 4.50
N MET A 45 13.21 7.68 5.78
CA MET A 45 13.47 6.73 6.86
C MET A 45 12.26 5.84 7.17
N PRO A 46 12.46 4.56 7.47
CA PRO A 46 11.40 3.69 7.95
C PRO A 46 11.08 4.01 9.42
N ILE A 47 9.79 4.10 9.75
CA ILE A 47 9.33 4.36 11.12
C ILE A 47 8.40 3.24 11.54
N THR A 48 8.77 2.56 12.62
CA THR A 48 7.94 1.50 13.20
C THR A 48 7.09 2.05 14.35
N ARG A 49 6.16 1.24 14.84
CA ARG A 49 5.34 1.59 16.00
C ARG A 49 6.17 1.70 17.27
N ALA A 50 7.20 0.88 17.42
CA ALA A 50 8.11 0.95 18.55
C ALA A 50 8.83 2.30 18.57
N VAL A 51 9.32 2.78 17.42
CA VAL A 51 9.94 4.11 17.28
C VAL A 51 8.96 5.21 17.67
N ILE A 52 7.70 5.12 17.23
CA ILE A 52 6.64 6.07 17.64
C ILE A 52 6.44 6.08 19.16
N GLN A 53 6.41 4.90 19.79
CA GLN A 53 6.24 4.80 21.24
C GLN A 53 7.43 5.39 22.00
N LEU A 54 8.67 5.13 21.54
CA LEU A 54 9.89 5.69 22.11
C LEU A 54 9.90 7.22 22.01
N LYS A 55 9.60 7.77 20.82
CA LYS A 55 9.52 9.22 20.61
C LYS A 55 8.44 9.86 21.48
N ALA A 56 7.30 9.18 21.65
CA ALA A 56 6.23 9.67 22.52
C ALA A 56 6.64 9.74 23.99
N LEU A 57 7.43 8.77 24.48
CA LEU A 57 7.95 8.78 25.85
C LEU A 57 8.99 9.89 26.04
N GLU A 58 9.84 10.14 25.05
CA GLU A 58 10.79 11.27 25.05
C GLU A 58 10.03 12.60 25.18
N ILE A 59 9.04 12.83 24.31
CA ILE A 59 8.20 14.03 24.36
C ILE A 59 7.44 14.16 25.69
N ALA A 60 6.97 13.04 26.25
CA ALA A 60 6.30 13.07 27.55
C ALA A 60 7.24 13.53 28.68
N LYS A 61 8.52 13.14 28.64
CA LYS A 61 9.54 13.63 29.56
C LYS A 61 9.78 15.12 29.39
N ASP A 62 9.89 15.61 28.15
CA ASP A 62 10.07 17.04 27.86
C ASP A 62 8.90 17.90 28.37
N LEU A 63 7.69 17.33 28.36
CA LEU A 63 6.48 17.96 28.90
C LEU A 63 6.29 17.75 30.41
N ASN A 64 7.26 17.13 31.09
CA ASN A 64 7.20 16.76 32.51
C ASN A 64 5.97 15.91 32.89
N ILE A 65 5.49 15.06 31.98
CA ILE A 65 4.38 14.14 32.23
C ILE A 65 4.94 12.86 32.87
N PRO A 66 4.49 12.47 34.07
CA PRO A 66 5.04 11.31 34.75
C PRO A 66 4.67 10.00 34.03
N PRO A 67 5.52 8.96 34.08
CA PRO A 67 5.25 7.64 33.48
C PRO A 67 3.99 6.94 34.02
N THR A 68 3.52 7.35 35.20
CA THR A 68 2.24 6.89 35.78
C THR A 68 1.05 7.36 34.96
N GLU A 69 1.14 8.55 34.36
CA GLU A 69 0.06 9.18 33.61
C GLU A 69 0.13 8.86 32.10
N PHE A 70 1.34 8.76 31.54
CA PHE A 70 1.53 8.42 30.13
C PHE A 70 2.54 7.28 29.92
N LYS A 71 2.07 6.17 29.33
CA LYS A 71 2.86 4.95 29.11
C LYS A 71 3.17 4.65 27.64
N ALA A 72 2.82 5.55 26.73
CA ALA A 72 2.90 5.33 25.28
C ALA A 72 2.41 3.94 24.84
N SER A 73 1.30 3.45 25.41
CA SER A 73 0.87 2.07 25.24
C SER A 73 0.57 1.74 23.77
N PHE A 74 0.62 0.45 23.41
CA PHE A 74 0.25 0.00 22.07
C PHE A 74 -1.14 0.47 21.63
N GLY A 75 -2.09 0.47 22.58
CA GLY A 75 -3.45 0.97 22.37
C GLY A 75 -3.53 2.48 22.17
N TRP A 76 -2.71 3.27 22.87
CA TRP A 76 -2.55 4.70 22.59
C TRP A 76 -1.97 4.90 21.18
N CYS A 77 -0.84 4.25 20.85
CA CYS A 77 -0.16 4.36 19.56
C CYS A 77 -1.12 4.05 18.40
N ARG A 78 -1.87 2.93 18.47
CA ARG A 78 -2.86 2.55 17.46
C ARG A 78 -3.99 3.59 17.31
N ARG A 79 -4.47 4.17 18.42
CA ARG A 79 -5.53 5.18 18.39
C ARG A 79 -5.02 6.52 17.87
N MET A 80 -3.84 6.96 18.30
CA MET A 80 -3.16 8.16 17.82
C MET A 80 -2.93 8.06 16.30
N MET A 81 -2.35 6.95 15.83
CA MET A 81 -2.17 6.73 14.39
C MET A 81 -3.49 6.84 13.62
N ARG A 82 -4.54 6.19 14.12
CA ARG A 82 -5.86 6.23 13.47
C ARG A 82 -6.43 7.66 13.41
N ARG A 83 -6.29 8.43 14.48
CA ARG A 83 -6.79 9.82 14.56
C ARG A 83 -6.03 10.74 13.60
N ASN A 84 -4.73 10.52 13.44
CA ASN A 84 -3.86 11.31 12.56
C ASN A 84 -3.74 10.76 11.14
N GLY A 85 -4.60 9.82 10.73
CA GLY A 85 -4.58 9.26 9.38
C GLY A 85 -3.30 8.51 9.03
N LEU A 86 -2.61 7.94 10.02
CA LEU A 86 -1.41 7.12 9.85
C LEU A 86 -1.78 5.63 9.80
N SER A 87 -1.02 4.86 9.01
CA SER A 87 -1.21 3.42 8.85
C SER A 87 0.11 2.72 8.56
N LEU A 88 0.18 1.41 8.82
CA LEU A 88 1.35 0.62 8.44
C LEU A 88 1.29 0.29 6.94
N ARG A 89 2.44 0.42 6.26
CA ARG A 89 2.61 0.10 4.84
C ARG A 89 3.88 -0.72 4.66
N ARG A 90 3.85 -1.80 3.86
CA ARG A 90 5.09 -2.36 3.32
C ARG A 90 5.67 -1.40 2.28
N ARG A 91 6.99 -1.18 2.28
CA ARG A 91 7.69 -0.60 1.13
C ARG A 91 7.37 -1.49 -0.07
N THR A 92 6.48 -1.02 -0.92
CA THR A 92 6.48 -1.44 -2.32
C THR A 92 7.72 -0.79 -2.90
N SER A 93 8.66 -1.58 -3.44
CA SER A 93 9.73 -0.99 -4.25
C SER A 93 9.06 -0.02 -5.23
N LEU A 94 9.52 1.22 -5.25
CA LEU A 94 9.10 2.14 -6.30
C LEU A 94 9.63 1.51 -7.57
N ALA A 95 8.75 0.85 -8.33
CA ALA A 95 9.08 0.41 -9.68
C ALA A 95 9.68 1.62 -10.38
N GLN A 96 10.89 1.44 -10.94
CA GLN A 96 11.54 2.48 -11.72
C GLN A 96 10.55 2.97 -12.79
N ARG A 97 10.57 4.28 -13.09
CA ARG A 97 9.77 4.80 -14.19
C ARG A 97 10.20 4.04 -15.44
N LEU A 98 9.25 3.35 -16.06
CA LEU A 98 9.54 2.59 -17.26
C LEU A 98 9.94 3.58 -18.37
N PRO A 99 11.05 3.32 -19.08
CA PRO A 99 11.41 4.07 -20.27
C PRO A 99 10.27 4.10 -21.30
N SER A 100 10.21 5.15 -22.12
CA SER A 100 9.15 5.30 -23.13
C SER A 100 9.12 4.18 -24.16
N ASP A 101 10.28 3.59 -24.45
CA ASP A 101 10.50 2.48 -25.39
C ASP A 101 10.36 1.09 -24.73
N PHE A 102 10.04 1.03 -23.43
CA PHE A 102 9.96 -0.23 -22.68
C PHE A 102 9.01 -1.24 -23.33
N ARG A 103 7.83 -0.77 -23.77
CA ARG A 103 6.80 -1.64 -24.34
C ARG A 103 7.28 -2.30 -25.63
N GLU A 104 7.94 -1.55 -26.51
CA GLU A 104 8.46 -2.05 -27.78
C GLU A 104 9.58 -3.07 -27.55
N LYS A 105 10.52 -2.76 -26.65
CA LYS A 105 11.61 -3.67 -26.28
C LYS A 105 11.07 -4.96 -25.65
N LEU A 106 10.10 -4.87 -24.75
CA LEU A 106 9.45 -6.03 -24.14
C LEU A 106 8.80 -6.92 -25.19
N LEU A 107 8.00 -6.34 -26.09
CA LEU A 107 7.33 -7.08 -27.17
C LEU A 107 8.34 -7.74 -28.13
N SER A 108 9.41 -7.03 -28.49
CA SER A 108 10.44 -7.56 -29.38
C SER A 108 11.16 -8.77 -28.76
N TYR A 109 11.49 -8.68 -27.47
CA TYR A 109 12.10 -9.77 -26.72
C TYR A 109 11.16 -10.96 -26.54
N GLN A 110 9.89 -10.74 -26.17
CA GLN A 110 8.90 -11.80 -26.05
C GLN A 110 8.73 -12.57 -27.38
N ARG A 111 8.58 -11.85 -28.50
CA ARG A 111 8.51 -12.45 -29.84
C ARG A 111 9.76 -13.27 -30.18
N TYR A 112 10.93 -12.77 -29.81
CA TYR A 112 12.20 -13.48 -30.02
C TYR A 112 12.26 -14.80 -29.24
N VAL A 113 11.92 -14.79 -27.96
CA VAL A 113 11.92 -15.98 -27.10
C VAL A 113 10.89 -17.02 -27.59
N ILE A 114 9.68 -16.60 -27.97
CA ILE A 114 8.66 -17.50 -28.52
C ILE A 114 9.13 -18.14 -29.82
N LYS A 115 9.78 -17.39 -30.72
CA LYS A 115 10.34 -17.93 -31.97
C LYS A 115 11.43 -18.98 -31.71
N LEU A 116 12.33 -18.71 -30.76
CA LEU A 116 13.35 -19.67 -30.33
C LEU A 116 12.74 -20.94 -29.76
N ARG A 117 11.74 -20.81 -28.89
CA ARG A 117 11.01 -21.95 -28.32
C ARG A 117 10.38 -22.82 -29.39
N LYS A 118 9.66 -22.22 -30.35
CA LYS A 118 9.04 -22.94 -31.47
C LYS A 118 10.07 -23.59 -32.40
N LYS A 119 11.21 -22.92 -32.65
CA LYS A 119 12.28 -23.44 -33.52
C LYS A 119 12.99 -24.67 -32.95
N HIS A 120 13.20 -24.69 -31.65
CA HIS A 120 13.99 -25.74 -30.99
C HIS A 120 13.13 -26.72 -30.18
N SER A 121 11.80 -26.55 -30.17
CA SER A 121 10.84 -27.38 -29.44
C SER A 121 11.19 -27.57 -27.97
N TYR A 122 11.63 -26.50 -27.29
CA TYR A 122 11.98 -26.58 -25.87
C TYR A 122 10.75 -26.95 -25.04
N PRO A 123 10.80 -28.06 -24.26
CA PRO A 123 9.74 -28.42 -23.33
C PRO A 123 9.59 -27.36 -22.24
N LEU A 124 8.35 -26.97 -21.91
CA LEU A 124 8.08 -25.91 -20.93
C LEU A 124 8.56 -26.29 -19.52
N ASP A 125 8.50 -27.57 -19.18
CA ASP A 125 8.98 -28.15 -17.92
C ASP A 125 10.51 -28.10 -17.76
N GLN A 126 11.24 -27.81 -18.85
CA GLN A 126 12.70 -27.67 -18.83
C GLN A 126 13.17 -26.20 -18.85
N MET A 127 12.24 -25.24 -18.86
CA MET A 127 12.59 -23.82 -18.80
C MET A 127 12.57 -23.32 -17.34
N GLY A 128 13.75 -23.08 -16.77
CA GLY A 128 13.90 -22.49 -15.45
C GLY A 128 14.13 -20.97 -15.51
N ASN A 129 13.52 -20.21 -14.61
CA ASN A 129 13.92 -18.83 -14.34
C ASN A 129 15.08 -18.82 -13.33
N ALA A 130 16.12 -18.03 -13.60
CA ALA A 130 17.23 -17.84 -12.69
C ALA A 130 17.52 -16.35 -12.55
N ASP A 131 17.50 -15.86 -11.32
CA ASP A 131 17.78 -14.48 -10.99
C ASP A 131 18.67 -14.39 -9.75
N GLN A 132 19.42 -13.30 -9.64
CA GLN A 132 20.19 -13.01 -8.44
C GLN A 132 19.30 -12.24 -7.46
N THR A 133 18.96 -12.88 -6.34
CA THR A 133 18.31 -12.18 -5.22
C THR A 133 19.39 -11.75 -4.22
N PRO A 134 19.66 -10.44 -4.05
CA PRO A 134 20.60 -9.97 -3.06
C PRO A 134 20.08 -10.29 -1.64
N VAL A 135 20.93 -10.90 -0.82
CA VAL A 135 20.68 -11.07 0.61
C VAL A 135 21.34 -9.90 1.33
N PHE A 136 20.53 -9.00 1.88
CA PHE A 136 21.04 -7.85 2.64
C PHE A 136 21.48 -8.29 4.04
N PHE A 137 22.66 -7.83 4.47
CA PHE A 137 23.21 -8.12 5.81
C PHE A 137 22.31 -7.59 6.94
N ASP A 138 21.64 -6.46 6.70
CA ASP A 138 20.62 -5.92 7.59
C ASP A 138 19.27 -5.90 6.85
N MET A 139 18.26 -6.55 7.42
CA MET A 139 16.92 -6.66 6.85
C MET A 139 15.93 -5.83 7.68
N PRO A 140 16.00 -4.48 7.61
CA PRO A 140 15.07 -3.64 8.35
C PRO A 140 13.65 -3.95 7.92
N THR A 141 12.72 -3.92 8.88
CA THR A 141 11.32 -4.30 8.63
C THR A 141 10.79 -3.53 7.43
N SER A 142 10.26 -4.25 6.44
CA SER A 142 9.67 -3.64 5.25
C SER A 142 8.44 -2.79 5.56
N VAL A 143 7.95 -2.81 6.81
CA VAL A 143 6.75 -2.11 7.26
C VAL A 143 7.11 -0.76 7.91
N THR A 144 6.58 0.32 7.36
CA THR A 144 6.74 1.70 7.85
C THR A 144 5.39 2.37 8.06
N VAL A 145 5.33 3.35 8.96
CA VAL A 145 4.13 4.18 9.18
C VAL A 145 4.02 5.27 8.11
N HIS A 146 2.86 5.40 7.48
CA HIS A 146 2.61 6.34 6.39
C HIS A 146 1.21 6.98 6.46
N LYS A 147 1.05 8.18 5.89
CA LYS A 147 -0.25 8.85 5.74
C LYS A 147 -1.17 8.09 4.78
N LYS A 148 -2.45 8.00 5.15
CA LYS A 148 -3.48 7.16 4.50
C LYS A 148 -3.88 7.63 3.10
N GLU A 149 -3.81 8.92 2.79
CA GLU A 149 -4.18 9.48 1.47
C GLU A 149 -3.28 8.96 0.35
N SER A 150 -2.01 8.65 0.66
CA SER A 150 -1.07 8.03 -0.30
C SER A 150 -1.45 6.60 -0.70
N ILE A 151 -2.39 5.94 -0.01
CA ILE A 151 -2.72 4.52 -0.20
C ILE A 151 -3.61 4.32 -1.42
N VAL A 152 -4.56 5.23 -1.66
CA VAL A 152 -5.54 5.10 -2.76
C VAL A 152 -4.84 5.21 -4.12
N ASN A 153 -3.80 6.05 -4.23
CA ASN A 153 -3.07 6.28 -5.48
C ASN A 153 -2.09 5.16 -5.85
N GLY A 154 -1.69 4.30 -4.90
CA GLY A 154 -0.75 3.20 -5.17
C GLY A 154 -1.39 1.98 -5.84
N PHE A 155 -2.61 1.62 -5.43
CA PHE A 155 -3.29 0.41 -5.91
C PHE A 155 -3.76 0.49 -7.36
N LYS A 156 -4.06 1.69 -7.89
CA LYS A 156 -4.52 1.86 -9.28
C LYS A 156 -3.41 1.73 -10.34
N LYS A 157 -2.14 1.56 -9.94
CA LYS A 157 -0.98 1.71 -10.84
C LYS A 157 -0.30 0.39 -11.24
N CYS A 158 -0.57 -0.73 -10.56
CA CYS A 158 0.22 -1.97 -10.72
C CYS A 158 -0.59 -3.10 -11.37
N CYS A 159 -1.05 -2.92 -12.61
CA CYS A 159 -1.75 -3.94 -13.41
C CYS A 159 -0.98 -5.28 -13.48
N ILE A 160 -1.20 -6.19 -12.54
CA ILE A 160 -0.50 -7.48 -12.44
C ILE A 160 -1.57 -8.58 -12.41
N SER A 161 -1.88 -9.14 -13.58
CA SER A 161 -2.28 -10.54 -13.74
C SER A 161 -2.35 -10.88 -15.23
N ASN A 162 -1.50 -11.79 -15.68
CA ASN A 162 -1.78 -12.68 -16.82
C ASN A 162 -1.94 -14.10 -16.25
N ALA A 163 -2.78 -14.92 -16.86
CA ALA A 163 -2.99 -16.32 -16.46
C ALA A 163 -1.76 -17.19 -16.77
N MET A 164 -1.42 -18.11 -15.85
CA MET A 164 -0.23 -18.99 -15.94
C MET A 164 -0.41 -20.20 -16.87
N ASP A 165 -1.60 -20.39 -17.44
CA ASP A 165 -1.93 -21.51 -18.33
C ASP A 165 -1.71 -21.19 -19.82
N GLY A 166 -1.24 -19.98 -20.14
CA GLY A 166 -1.00 -19.54 -21.52
C GLY A 166 -2.28 -19.36 -22.35
N SER A 167 -3.46 -19.47 -21.74
CA SER A 167 -4.75 -19.31 -22.43
C SER A 167 -4.98 -17.88 -22.97
N GLU A 168 -4.26 -16.89 -22.42
CA GLU A 168 -4.33 -15.49 -22.82
C GLU A 168 -3.26 -15.10 -23.87
N ASP A 169 -2.31 -15.98 -24.21
CA ASP A 169 -1.26 -15.68 -25.20
C ASP A 169 -1.84 -15.57 -26.63
N ASP A 170 -2.90 -16.32 -26.94
CA ASP A 170 -3.55 -16.32 -28.25
C ASP A 170 -4.73 -15.32 -28.35
N VAL A 171 -5.28 -14.86 -27.22
CA VAL A 171 -6.49 -14.01 -27.18
C VAL A 171 -6.17 -12.51 -27.28
N LEU A 172 -4.92 -12.09 -27.06
CA LEU A 172 -4.59 -10.66 -27.08
C LEU A 172 -4.20 -10.11 -28.46
N TRP A 173 -4.07 -10.95 -29.50
CA TRP A 173 -3.43 -10.55 -30.76
C TRP A 173 -4.07 -11.04 -32.07
N GLU A 174 -5.32 -11.49 -32.05
CA GLU A 174 -6.13 -11.47 -33.28
C GLU A 174 -6.70 -10.06 -33.45
N GLU A 175 -6.05 -9.27 -34.31
CA GLU A 175 -6.51 -7.95 -34.71
C GLU A 175 -7.88 -8.05 -35.38
N ALA A 176 -8.91 -7.44 -34.78
CA ALA A 176 -10.17 -7.19 -35.46
C ALA A 176 -9.89 -6.26 -36.66
N GLU A 177 -10.21 -6.73 -37.87
CA GLU A 177 -10.12 -5.89 -39.06
C GLU A 177 -10.96 -4.62 -38.93
N PRO A 178 -10.49 -3.48 -39.46
CA PRO A 178 -11.12 -2.18 -39.25
C PRO A 178 -12.45 -2.10 -40.00
N GLY A 179 -13.58 -2.14 -39.29
CA GLY A 179 -14.86 -1.91 -39.97
C GLY A 179 -16.20 -2.00 -39.25
N MET A 180 -16.32 -2.39 -37.97
CA MET A 180 -17.66 -2.59 -37.38
C MET A 180 -17.91 -1.81 -36.07
N PRO A 181 -19.10 -1.15 -35.92
CA PRO A 181 -19.36 -0.21 -34.84
C PRO A 181 -19.66 -0.90 -33.51
N ASN A 182 -19.10 -0.31 -32.45
CA ASN A 182 -19.12 -0.78 -31.07
C ASN A 182 -20.52 -0.59 -30.45
N GLN A 183 -21.29 -1.68 -30.26
CA GLN A 183 -22.47 -1.69 -29.39
C GLN A 183 -22.15 -2.45 -28.11
N ARG A 184 -21.90 -1.72 -27.02
CA ARG A 184 -21.88 -2.27 -25.67
C ARG A 184 -23.23 -2.00 -25.00
N LYS A 185 -23.93 -3.06 -24.62
CA LYS A 185 -24.82 -3.07 -23.45
C LYS A 185 -24.02 -3.56 -22.25
#